data_AF-A0AA35D4V0-F1
#
_entry.id   AF-A0AA35D4V0-F1
#
_cell.length_a   1.000
_cell.length_b   1.000
_cell.length_c   1.000
_cell.angle_alpha   90.00
_cell.angle_beta   90.00
_cell.angle_gamma   90.00
#
_symmetry.space_group_name_H-M   'P 1'
#
loop_
_entity.id
_entity.type
_entity.pdbx_description
1 polymer ?
#
loop_
_entity_poly.entity_id
_entity_poly.type
_entity_poly.pdbx_seq_one_letter_code
_entity_poly.pdbx_strand_id
1 'polypeptide(L)' 'MEIRPIRSEADYKAMLAEVSALIELDPDADSLEGERLEVLGLLVEAYEAKHYPIAAQSPIEAIKFRMGDERG' A
#
# COMPACT_ATOMS: atom_id res chain seq x y z
N MET A 1 -13.20 11.65 14.47
CA MET A 1 -12.12 11.25 13.55
C MET A 1 -12.18 12.13 12.32
N GLU A 2 -11.17 12.96 12.04
CA GLU A 2 -11.09 13.67 10.76
C GLU A 2 -10.29 12.83 9.76
N ILE A 3 -10.97 12.30 8.75
CA ILE A 3 -10.36 11.59 7.63
C ILE A 3 -10.24 12.56 6.46
N ARG A 4 -9.06 12.64 5.85
CA ARG A 4 -8.79 13.55 4.73
C ARG A 4 -8.41 12.76 3.48
N PRO A 5 -8.84 13.19 2.29
CA PRO A 5 -8.46 12.52 1.05
C PRO A 5 -6.97 12.71 0.76
N ILE A 6 -6.35 11.71 0.14
CA ILE A 6 -4.96 11.80 -0.35
C ILE A 6 -4.97 12.56 -1.68
N ARG A 7 -4.38 13.76 -1.72
CA ARG A 7 -4.31 14.60 -2.93
C ARG A 7 -2.90 14.82 -3.43
N SER A 8 -1.90 14.48 -2.63
CA SER A 8 -0.49 14.67 -2.92
C SER A 8 0.35 13.51 -2.37
N GLU A 9 1.58 13.40 -2.85
CA GLU A 9 2.55 12.44 -2.32
C GLU A 9 2.87 12.70 -0.84
N ALA A 10 2.78 13.95 -0.39
CA ALA A 10 2.97 14.29 1.02
C ALA A 10 1.84 13.74 1.89
N ASP A 11 0.58 13.88 1.44
CA ASP A 11 -0.57 13.28 2.12
C ASP A 11 -0.45 11.75 2.15
N TYR A 12 0.02 11.16 1.04
CA TYR A 12 0.22 9.73 0.92
C TYR A 12 1.24 9.20 1.94
N LYS A 13 2.40 9.85 2.05
CA LYS A 13 3.44 9.49 3.03
C LYS A 13 2.97 9.66 4.47
N ALA A 14 2.22 10.72 4.75
CA ALA A 14 1.65 10.93 6.08
C ALA A 14 0.63 9.83 6.43
N MET A 15 -0.24 9.48 5.47
CA MET A 15 -1.22 8.41 5.64
C MET A 15 -0.54 7.05 5.86
N LEU A 16 0.51 6.74 5.10
CA LEU A 16 1.28 5.50 5.28
C LEU A 16 1.91 5.42 6.67
N ALA A 17 2.41 6.53 7.22
CA ALA A 17 2.94 6.55 8.57
C ALA A 17 1.85 6.27 9.62
N GLU A 18 0.64 6.83 9.45
CA GLU A 18 -0.50 6.52 10.32
C GLU A 18 -0.92 5.05 10.23
N VAL A 19 -1.04 4.50 9.01
CA VAL A 19 -1.36 3.09 8.78
C VAL A 19 -0.31 2.19 9.44
N SER A 20 0.98 2.48 9.26
CA SER A 20 2.07 1.71 9.87
C SER A 20 1.97 1.71 11.40
N ALA A 21 1.71 2.85 12.02
CA ALA A 21 1.57 2.95 13.47
C ALA A 21 0.35 2.17 13.99
N LEU A 22 -0.75 2.15 13.23
CA LEU A 22 -1.94 1.36 13.57
C LEU A 22 -1.71 -0.15 13.40
N ILE A 23 -0.95 -0.57 12.39
CA ILE A 23 -0.55 -1.98 12.24
C ILE A 23 0.34 -2.42 13.41
N GLU A 24 1.30 -1.59 13.81
CA GLU A 24 2.18 -1.86 14.97
C GLU A 24 1.41 -1.94 16.29
N LEU A 25 0.31 -1.18 16.40
CA LEU A 25 -0.57 -1.21 17.57
C LEU A 25 -1.38 -2.52 17.66
N ASP A 26 -1.58 -3.22 16.54
CA ASP A 26 -2.36 -4.45 16.42
C ASP A 26 -3.76 -4.37 17.10
N PRO A 27 -4.59 -3.37 16.74
CA PRO A 27 -5.88 -3.16 17.37
C PRO A 27 -6.88 -4.26 16.97
N ASP A 28 -7.81 -4.57 17.88
CA ASP A 28 -8.97 -5.41 17.55
C ASP A 28 -9.73 -4.82 16.35
N ALA A 29 -10.19 -5.68 15.44
CA ALA A 29 -10.88 -5.25 14.22
C ALA A 29 -12.15 -4.42 14.52
N ASP A 30 -12.87 -4.78 15.59
CA ASP A 30 -14.10 -4.09 16.01
C ASP A 30 -13.84 -2.84 16.87
N SER A 31 -12.57 -2.46 17.08
CA SER A 31 -12.19 -1.24 17.80
C SER A 31 -12.21 -0.01 16.88
N LEU A 32 -12.23 1.18 17.47
CA LEU A 32 -12.18 2.44 16.72
C LEU A 32 -10.88 2.57 15.92
N GLU A 33 -9.78 2.06 16.46
CA GLU A 33 -8.48 2.01 15.81
C GLU A 33 -8.47 1.01 14.64
N GLY A 34 -9.13 -0.14 14.79
CA GLY A 34 -9.34 -1.14 13.73
C GLY A 34 -10.17 -0.58 12.57
N GLU A 35 -11.32 0.02 12.86
CA GLU A 35 -12.16 0.71 11.87
C GLU A 35 -11.38 1.82 11.16
N ARG A 36 -10.55 2.56 11.90
CA ARG A 36 -9.69 3.60 11.31
C ARG A 36 -8.67 2.98 10.36
N LEU A 37 -7.97 1.92 10.79
CA LEU A 37 -6.97 1.24 9.97
C LEU A 37 -7.58 0.74 8.65
N GLU A 38 -8.78 0.16 8.68
CA GLU A 38 -9.50 -0.27 7.49
C GLU A 38 -9.75 0.90 6.53
N VAL A 39 -10.29 2.01 7.03
CA VAL A 39 -10.59 3.17 6.16
C VAL A 39 -9.32 3.81 5.59
N LEU A 40 -8.27 3.96 6.39
CA LEU A 40 -7.00 4.52 5.90
C LEU A 40 -6.34 3.61 4.85
N GLY A 41 -6.41 2.29 5.06
CA GLY A 41 -5.93 1.30 4.09
C GLY A 41 -6.62 1.42 2.74
N LEU A 42 -7.95 1.57 2.72
CA LEU A 42 -8.72 1.76 1.48
C LEU A 42 -8.35 3.07 0.76
N LEU A 43 -8.05 4.14 1.50
CA LEU A 43 -7.61 5.40 0.90
C LEU A 43 -6.23 5.29 0.26
N VAL A 44 -5.31 4.59 0.93
CA VAL A 44 -3.97 4.27 0.43
C VAL A 44 -4.08 3.46 -0.87
N GLU A 45 -4.83 2.36 -0.86
CA GLU A 45 -5.06 1.51 -2.04
C GLU A 45 -5.63 2.32 -3.22
N ALA A 46 -6.66 3.12 -2.96
CA ALA A 46 -7.29 3.93 -4.01
C ALA A 46 -6.35 5.00 -4.60
N TYR A 47 -5.40 5.50 -3.81
CA TYR A 47 -4.35 6.40 -4.30
C TYR A 47 -3.31 5.63 -5.13
N GLU A 48 -2.82 4.50 -4.62
CA GLU A 48 -1.83 3.66 -5.29
C GLU A 48 -2.34 3.15 -6.64
N ALA A 49 -3.57 2.69 -6.72
CA ALA A 49 -4.17 2.21 -7.97
C ALA A 49 -4.16 3.28 -9.09
N LYS A 50 -4.21 4.57 -8.73
CA LYS A 50 -4.17 5.69 -9.68
C LYS A 50 -2.75 6.13 -10.03
N HIS A 51 -1.81 6.06 -9.09
CA HIS A 51 -0.48 6.66 -9.22
C HIS A 51 0.63 5.63 -9.50
N TYR A 52 0.45 4.40 -9.03
CA TYR A 52 1.35 3.27 -9.20
C TYR A 52 0.60 2.10 -9.84
N PRO A 53 0.01 2.29 -11.05
CA PRO A 53 -0.63 1.19 -11.74
C PRO A 53 0.41 0.08 -11.93
N ILE A 54 0.07 -1.14 -11.51
CA ILE A 54 0.88 -2.31 -11.80
C ILE A 54 0.90 -2.42 -13.32
N ALA A 55 2.00 -2.01 -13.95
CA ALA A 55 2.22 -2.25 -15.36
C ALA A 55 2.03 -3.76 -15.55
N ALA A 56 1.12 -4.15 -16.44
CA ALA A 56 1.05 -5.53 -16.88
C ALA A 56 2.45 -5.84 -17.41
N GLN A 57 3.23 -6.55 -16.60
CA GLN A 57 4.59 -6.98 -16.90
C GLN A 57 4.51 -7.57 -18.30
N SER A 58 5.11 -6.87 -19.27
CA SER A 58 5.17 -7.38 -20.63
C SER A 58 5.82 -8.76 -20.52
N PRO A 59 5.28 -9.81 -21.18
CA PRO A 59 5.73 -11.20 -21.00
C PRO A 59 7.24 -11.42 -21.11
N ILE A 60 7.97 -10.47 -21.69
CA ILE A 60 9.42 -10.44 -21.86
C ILE A 60 10.16 -10.19 -20.53
N GLU A 61 9.63 -9.39 -19.59
CA GLU A 61 10.31 -9.16 -18.29
C GLU A 61 10.21 -10.34 -17.34
N ALA A 62 9.10 -11.08 -17.35
CA ALA A 62 8.92 -12.29 -16.56
C ALA A 62 9.91 -13.42 -16.93
N ILE A 63 10.42 -13.43 -18.17
CA ILE A 63 11.36 -14.46 -18.66
C ILE A 63 12.79 -14.22 -18.14
N LYS A 64 13.18 -12.99 -17.79
CA LYS A 64 14.55 -12.71 -17.30
C LYS A 64 14.84 -13.27 -15.91
N PHE A 65 13.82 -13.65 -15.15
CA PHE A 65 14.00 -14.21 -13.79
C PHE A 65 14.48 -15.68 -13.79
N ARG A 66 14.52 -16.36 -14.94
CA ARG A 66 14.84 -17.80 -15.02
C ARG A 66 16.18 -18.14 -15.68
N MET A 67 16.95 -17.15 -16.15
CA MET A 67 18.27 -17.35 -16.80
C MET A 67 19.46 -16.87 -15.93
N GLY A 68 19.28 -16.79 -14.61
CA GLY A 68 20.35 -16.45 -13.67
C GLY A 68 20.91 -17.64 -12.87
N ASP A 69 20.23 -18.79 -12.87
CA ASP A 69 20.51 -19.91 -11.95
C ASP A 69 21.14 -21.11 -12.67
N GLU A 70 22.12 -20.85 -13.55
CA GLU A 70 22.91 -21.92 -14.18
C GLU A 70 24.39 -21.56 -14.42
N ARG A 71 24.98 -20.70 -13.58
CA ARG A 71 26.46 -20.59 -13.50
C ARG A 71 26.94 -20.47 -12.06
N GLY A 72 27.31 -21.63 -11.52
CA GLY A 72 28.03 -21.84 -10.27
C GLY A 72 28.16 -23.33 -10.02
#